data_AF-A0A662V0H4-F1
#
_entry.id   AF-A0A662V0H4-F1
#
_cell.length_a   1.000
_cell.length_b   1.000
_cell.length_c   1.000
_cell.angle_alpha   90.00
_cell.angle_beta   90.00
_cell.angle_gamma   90.00
#
_symmetry.space_group_name_H-M   'P 1'
#
loop_
_entity.id
_entity.type
_entity.pdbx_description
1 polymer ?
#
loop_
_entity_poly.entity_id
_entity_poly.type
_entity_poly.pdbx_seq_one_letter_code
_entity_poly.pdbx_strand_id
1 'polypeptide(L)'
;REIVELAKTVNAKIEVNLFYRTREREEAIAKWLYKHGASEVLGVGEDASATIPELFSERRRVSPRGILKADVVLVPLEDGDRTEALRKIGKFVIAIDLNPFSRTSRTANITIVDNVVRAMPLLIKYSKSMQSMDNESLKQMVNSFDNDDNLSKVVKYILDRLKKIADQGLTINISKTRDY
;
A
#
# COMPACT_ATOMS: atom_id res chain seq x y z
N ARG A 1 -13.07 3.63 -4.72
CA ARG A 1 -14.20 3.25 -3.82
C ARG A 1 -13.68 2.40 -2.66
N GLU A 2 -12.82 1.44 -2.98
CA GLU A 2 -12.24 0.42 -2.12
C GLU A 2 -11.43 1.03 -0.96
N ILE A 3 -10.70 2.13 -1.18
CA ILE A 3 -10.02 2.87 -0.11
C ILE A 3 -11.00 3.31 0.98
N VAL A 4 -12.15 3.87 0.58
CA VAL A 4 -13.18 4.34 1.51
C VAL A 4 -13.82 3.16 2.26
N GLU A 5 -14.09 2.07 1.54
CA GLU A 5 -14.69 0.87 2.13
C GLU A 5 -13.72 0.18 3.11
N LEU A 6 -12.44 0.06 2.76
CA LEU A 6 -11.43 -0.49 3.64
C LEU A 6 -11.29 0.38 4.90
N ALA A 7 -11.13 1.70 4.74
CA ALA A 7 -11.02 2.63 5.85
C ALA A 7 -12.19 2.51 6.84
N LYS A 8 -13.43 2.40 6.34
CA LYS A 8 -14.61 2.13 7.19
C LYS A 8 -14.55 0.76 7.87
N THR A 9 -14.13 -0.27 7.14
CA THR A 9 -14.07 -1.66 7.64
C THR A 9 -13.10 -1.81 8.80
N VAL A 10 -11.95 -1.12 8.75
CA VAL A 10 -10.90 -1.19 9.78
C VAL A 10 -10.86 0.03 10.71
N ASN A 11 -11.88 0.91 10.63
CA ASN A 11 -11.95 2.16 11.38
C ASN A 11 -10.67 3.04 11.26
N ALA A 12 -10.09 3.10 10.06
CA ALA A 12 -8.91 3.90 9.76
C ALA A 12 -9.28 5.25 9.13
N LYS A 13 -8.39 6.23 9.30
CA LYS A 13 -8.50 7.54 8.63
C LYS A 13 -7.90 7.46 7.22
N ILE A 14 -8.35 8.35 6.34
CA ILE A 14 -7.80 8.50 4.99
C ILE A 14 -7.02 9.80 4.93
N GLU A 15 -5.75 9.72 4.54
CA GLU A 15 -4.88 10.88 4.32
C GLU A 15 -4.40 10.92 2.87
N VAL A 16 -4.62 12.05 2.19
CA VAL A 16 -4.02 12.29 0.88
C VAL A 16 -2.55 12.61 1.08
N ASN A 17 -1.70 11.79 0.50
CA ASN A 17 -0.28 12.08 0.40
C ASN A 17 0.22 11.85 -1.03
N LEU A 18 1.00 12.80 -1.53
CA LEU A 18 1.44 12.85 -2.92
C LEU A 18 2.91 13.22 -2.97
N PHE A 19 3.64 12.54 -3.86
CA PHE A 19 5.02 12.85 -4.15
C PHE A 19 5.18 14.23 -4.81
N TYR A 20 4.38 14.50 -5.85
CA TYR A 20 4.28 15.80 -6.51
C TYR A 20 3.02 16.50 -6.03
N ARG A 21 3.21 17.29 -4.98
CA ARG A 21 2.14 17.94 -4.25
C ARG A 21 1.68 19.23 -4.96
N THR A 22 0.40 19.31 -5.30
CA THR A 22 -0.25 20.56 -5.71
C THR A 22 -1.64 20.63 -5.07
N ARG A 23 -2.09 21.84 -4.73
CA ARG A 23 -3.39 22.06 -4.09
C ARG A 23 -4.53 21.48 -4.93
N GLU A 24 -4.49 21.70 -6.24
CA GLU A 24 -5.47 21.20 -7.20
C GLU A 24 -5.58 19.66 -7.18
N ARG A 25 -4.44 18.95 -7.15
CA ARG A 25 -4.44 17.48 -7.11
C ARG A 25 -4.98 16.94 -5.79
N GLU A 26 -4.62 17.56 -4.68
CA GLU A 26 -5.12 17.17 -3.36
C GLU A 26 -6.64 17.32 -3.29
N GLU A 27 -7.16 18.47 -3.71
CA GLU A 27 -8.59 18.75 -3.73
C GLU A 27 -9.35 17.83 -4.69
N ALA A 28 -8.78 17.53 -5.86
CA ALA A 28 -9.37 16.61 -6.82
C ALA A 28 -9.50 15.19 -6.25
N ILE A 29 -8.45 14.69 -5.59
CA ILE A 29 -8.47 13.37 -4.94
C ILE A 29 -9.46 13.37 -3.77
N ALA A 30 -9.46 14.40 -2.93
CA ALA A 30 -10.38 14.52 -1.81
C ALA A 30 -11.84 14.52 -2.30
N LYS A 31 -12.15 15.33 -3.32
CA LYS A 31 -13.48 15.35 -3.97
C LYS A 31 -13.87 13.98 -4.50
N TRP A 32 -12.94 13.26 -5.11
CA TRP A 32 -13.18 11.89 -5.57
C TRP A 32 -13.51 10.93 -4.43
N LEU A 33 -12.78 11.01 -3.30
CA LEU A 33 -13.02 10.19 -2.11
C LEU A 33 -14.37 10.53 -1.46
N TYR A 34 -14.71 11.81 -1.31
CA TYR A 34 -16.00 12.27 -0.79
C TYR A 34 -17.16 11.79 -1.66
N LYS A 35 -17.03 11.85 -2.99
CA LYS A 35 -18.03 11.30 -3.93
C LYS A 35 -18.29 9.80 -3.70
N HIS A 36 -17.30 9.06 -3.20
CA HIS A 36 -17.43 7.63 -2.88
C HIS A 36 -17.73 7.36 -1.39
N GLY A 37 -18.13 8.40 -0.65
CA GLY A 37 -18.66 8.26 0.71
C GLY A 37 -17.62 8.32 1.83
N ALA A 38 -16.44 8.89 1.59
CA ALA A 38 -15.53 9.26 2.68
C ALA A 38 -16.22 10.30 3.58
N SER A 39 -16.15 10.13 4.91
CA SER A 39 -16.66 11.13 5.86
C SER A 39 -15.64 12.23 6.15
N GLU A 40 -14.36 11.89 6.10
CA GLU A 40 -13.24 12.80 6.33
C GLU A 40 -12.06 12.39 5.43
N VAL A 41 -11.37 13.37 4.86
CA VAL A 41 -10.12 13.20 4.12
C VAL A 41 -9.09 14.18 4.67
N LEU A 42 -8.00 13.65 5.23
CA LEU A 42 -6.89 14.41 5.78
C LEU A 42 -5.83 14.73 4.73
N GLY A 43 -4.86 15.58 5.09
CA GLY A 43 -3.68 15.85 4.29
C GLY A 43 -3.90 16.82 3.12
N VAL A 44 -4.98 17.60 3.14
CA VAL A 44 -5.38 18.51 2.06
C VAL A 44 -5.15 19.97 2.47
N GLY A 45 -4.24 20.66 1.77
CA GLY A 45 -3.69 22.01 2.04
C GLY A 45 -3.26 22.23 3.47
N GLU A 46 -3.91 23.16 4.18
CA GLU A 46 -3.50 23.57 5.53
C GLU A 46 -3.56 22.42 6.55
N ASP A 47 -4.38 21.39 6.32
CA ASP A 47 -4.38 20.20 7.18
C ASP A 47 -3.03 19.46 7.14
N ALA A 48 -2.30 19.51 6.03
CA ALA A 48 -0.93 18.98 5.95
C ALA A 48 0.09 20.00 6.48
N SER A 49 -0.05 20.36 7.75
CA SER A 49 0.75 21.36 8.45
C SER A 49 1.95 20.79 9.20
N ALA A 50 2.01 19.48 9.41
CA ALA A 50 3.14 18.83 10.08
C ALA A 50 4.14 18.27 9.06
N THR A 51 5.36 17.99 9.53
CA THR A 51 6.45 17.48 8.69
C THR A 51 7.11 16.25 9.31
N ILE A 52 7.44 15.26 8.48
CA ILE A 52 8.31 14.14 8.84
C ILE A 52 9.78 14.61 8.74
N PRO A 53 10.56 14.62 9.84
CA PRO A 53 11.93 15.17 9.86
C PRO A 53 12.89 14.53 8.85
N GLU A 54 12.71 13.25 8.56
CA GLU A 54 13.59 12.41 7.75
C GLU A 54 13.38 12.61 6.24
N LEU A 55 12.39 13.43 5.84
CA LEU A 55 12.10 13.74 4.44
C LEU A 55 12.41 15.19 4.09
N PHE A 56 13.01 15.37 2.92
CA PHE A 56 13.22 16.67 2.31
C PHE A 56 12.07 16.98 1.32
N SER A 57 11.88 18.25 0.97
CA SER A 57 10.83 18.77 0.07
C SER A 57 9.38 18.68 0.60
N GLU A 58 8.40 18.99 -0.25
CA GLU A 58 6.96 18.92 0.08
C GLU A 58 6.47 17.52 0.47
N ARG A 59 7.23 16.47 0.15
CA ARG A 59 6.91 15.06 0.50
C ARG A 59 6.87 14.80 2.00
N ARG A 60 7.51 15.66 2.79
CA ARG A 60 7.51 15.55 4.25
C ARG A 60 6.18 15.93 4.88
N ARG A 61 5.31 16.64 4.15
CA ARG A 61 4.08 17.20 4.72
C ARG A 61 3.05 16.11 4.96
N VAL A 62 2.54 16.08 6.19
CA VAL A 62 1.54 15.13 6.67
C VAL A 62 0.53 15.83 7.56
N SER A 63 -0.62 15.19 7.78
CA SER A 63 -1.61 15.68 8.74
C SER A 63 -1.14 15.40 10.18
N PRO A 64 -1.20 16.38 11.10
CA PRO A 64 -0.98 16.15 12.53
C PRO A 64 -2.08 15.28 13.15
N ARG A 65 -3.18 15.04 12.44
CA ARG A 65 -4.31 14.19 12.88
C ARG A 65 -4.33 12.81 12.22
N GLY A 66 -3.46 12.59 11.24
CA GLY A 66 -3.34 11.34 10.47
C GLY A 66 -1.98 10.69 10.68
N ILE A 67 -1.16 10.58 9.63
CA ILE A 67 0.11 9.84 9.59
C ILE A 67 1.03 10.20 10.75
N LEU A 68 1.08 11.47 11.17
CA LEU A 68 1.95 11.88 12.28
C LEU A 68 1.61 11.16 13.59
N LYS A 69 0.31 10.96 13.88
CA LYS A 69 -0.18 10.29 15.10
C LYS A 69 -0.42 8.80 14.93
N ALA A 70 -0.49 8.31 13.70
CA ALA A 70 -0.74 6.90 13.42
C ALA A 70 0.36 6.01 14.04
N ASP A 71 -0.02 4.83 14.50
CA ASP A 71 0.85 3.71 14.86
C ASP A 71 1.07 2.79 13.65
N VAL A 72 0.03 2.55 12.86
CA VAL A 72 0.04 1.75 11.62
C VAL A 72 -0.34 2.61 10.41
N VAL A 73 0.38 2.46 9.29
CA VAL A 73 0.08 3.15 8.03
C VAL A 73 0.12 2.17 6.85
N LEU A 74 -0.94 2.17 6.04
CA LEU A 74 -1.00 1.47 4.75
C LEU A 74 -0.60 2.43 3.63
N VAL A 75 0.45 2.11 2.88
CA VAL A 75 0.99 2.94 1.79
C VAL A 75 1.04 2.15 0.47
N PRO A 76 0.02 2.25 -0.40
CA PRO A 76 0.06 1.62 -1.71
C PRO A 76 0.89 2.45 -2.70
N LEU A 77 1.75 1.80 -3.49
CA LEU A 77 2.56 2.45 -4.54
C LEU A 77 3.42 3.62 -4.03
N GLU A 78 4.04 3.45 -2.87
CA GLU A 78 4.81 4.48 -2.16
C GLU A 78 6.25 4.61 -2.62
N ASP A 79 6.85 5.78 -2.42
CA ASP A 79 8.28 5.97 -2.63
C ASP A 79 9.14 5.38 -1.49
N GLY A 80 10.33 4.90 -1.86
CA GLY A 80 11.21 4.20 -0.93
C GLY A 80 11.75 5.09 0.20
N ASP A 81 12.05 6.36 -0.10
CA ASP A 81 12.62 7.28 0.89
C ASP A 81 11.58 7.58 1.97
N ARG A 82 10.32 7.76 1.56
CA ARG A 82 9.20 8.00 2.45
C ARG A 82 8.84 6.80 3.31
N THR A 83 8.88 5.60 2.73
CA THR A 83 8.72 4.36 3.49
C THR A 83 9.79 4.22 4.57
N GLU A 84 11.05 4.52 4.24
CA GLU A 84 12.17 4.51 5.18
C GLU A 84 11.99 5.56 6.29
N ALA A 85 11.59 6.78 5.94
CA ALA A 85 11.31 7.84 6.90
C ALA A 85 10.19 7.47 7.88
N LEU A 86 9.08 6.90 7.39
CA LEU A 86 7.99 6.41 8.25
C LEU A 86 8.47 5.33 9.21
N ARG A 87 9.31 4.40 8.74
CA ARG A 87 9.90 3.36 9.60
C ARG A 87 10.83 3.94 10.65
N LYS A 88 11.65 4.94 10.30
CA LYS A 88 12.58 5.62 11.22
C LYS A 88 11.86 6.34 12.37
N ILE A 89 10.69 6.94 12.12
CA ILE A 89 9.86 7.55 13.18
C ILE A 89 8.95 6.55 13.91
N GLY A 90 9.20 5.25 13.76
CA GLY A 90 8.53 4.18 14.50
C GLY A 90 7.14 3.81 13.99
N LYS A 91 6.75 4.19 12.76
CA LYS A 91 5.49 3.72 12.18
C LYS A 91 5.61 2.26 11.78
N PHE A 92 4.54 1.50 12.01
CA PHE A 92 4.36 0.19 11.42
C PHE A 92 3.80 0.37 10.01
N VAL A 93 4.61 0.07 8.99
CA VAL A 93 4.27 0.35 7.58
C VAL A 93 3.86 -0.91 6.86
N ILE A 94 2.65 -0.92 6.30
CA ILE A 94 2.16 -1.94 5.39
C ILE A 94 2.22 -1.37 3.97
N ALA A 95 2.93 -2.02 3.06
CA ALA A 95 3.05 -1.61 1.67
C ALA A 95 2.26 -2.53 0.73
N ILE A 96 1.72 -1.95 -0.35
CA ILE A 96 1.26 -2.71 -1.52
C ILE A 96 2.12 -2.29 -2.70
N ASP A 97 2.95 -3.19 -3.20
CA ASP A 97 3.90 -2.93 -4.29
C ASP A 97 4.11 -4.20 -5.11
N LEU A 98 4.02 -4.08 -6.44
CA LEU A 98 4.24 -5.21 -7.35
C LEU A 98 5.70 -5.65 -7.40
N ASN A 99 6.65 -4.77 -7.07
CA ASN A 99 8.06 -5.07 -7.17
C ASN A 99 8.61 -5.54 -5.80
N PRO A 100 8.90 -6.84 -5.60
CA PRO A 100 9.43 -7.33 -4.32
C PRO A 100 10.85 -6.80 -4.02
N PHE A 101 11.55 -6.27 -5.03
CA PHE A 101 12.92 -5.76 -4.90
C PHE A 101 12.99 -4.26 -4.61
N SER A 102 11.85 -3.56 -4.62
CA SER A 102 11.84 -2.10 -4.41
C SER A 102 12.32 -1.74 -2.99
N ARG A 103 12.82 -0.51 -2.84
CA ARG A 103 13.18 0.02 -1.52
C ARG A 103 11.97 0.06 -0.59
N THR A 104 10.78 0.34 -1.11
CA THR A 104 9.51 0.30 -0.38
C THR A 104 9.23 -1.10 0.18
N SER A 105 9.22 -2.11 -0.71
CA SER A 105 8.95 -3.50 -0.37
C SER A 105 9.92 -4.05 0.68
N ARG A 106 11.20 -3.71 0.58
CA ARG A 106 12.24 -4.21 1.49
C ARG A 106 12.31 -3.47 2.83
N THR A 107 11.71 -2.27 2.92
CA THR A 107 11.77 -1.43 4.12
C THR A 107 10.51 -1.54 4.98
N ALA A 108 9.35 -1.80 4.36
CA ALA A 108 8.08 -1.95 5.05
C ALA A 108 8.08 -3.11 6.07
N ASN A 109 7.23 -3.01 7.09
CA ASN A 109 7.01 -4.09 8.04
C ASN A 109 6.29 -5.28 7.41
N ILE A 110 5.35 -4.99 6.52
CA ILE A 110 4.58 -5.99 5.77
C ILE A 110 4.48 -5.52 4.33
N THR A 111 4.78 -6.39 3.38
CA THR A 111 4.68 -6.09 1.95
C THR A 111 3.71 -7.06 1.27
N ILE A 112 2.64 -6.51 0.71
CA ILE A 112 1.71 -7.25 -0.14
C ILE A 112 2.21 -7.10 -1.58
N VAL A 113 2.81 -8.17 -2.11
CA VAL A 113 3.30 -8.19 -3.49
C VAL A 113 2.17 -8.56 -4.46
N ASP A 114 1.31 -7.58 -4.73
CA ASP A 114 0.16 -7.73 -5.63
C ASP A 114 -0.23 -6.39 -6.28
N ASN A 115 -1.05 -6.46 -7.33
CA ASN A 115 -1.60 -5.27 -7.95
C ASN A 115 -2.64 -4.64 -7.02
N VAL A 116 -2.55 -3.33 -6.77
CA VAL A 116 -3.46 -2.60 -5.87
C VAL A 116 -4.95 -2.81 -6.20
N VAL A 117 -5.30 -2.97 -7.48
CA VAL A 117 -6.68 -3.22 -7.92
C VAL A 117 -7.21 -4.58 -7.44
N ARG A 118 -6.33 -5.57 -7.28
CA ARG A 118 -6.69 -6.89 -6.71
C ARG A 118 -6.55 -6.91 -5.19
N ALA A 119 -5.48 -6.32 -4.68
CA ALA A 119 -5.16 -6.32 -3.26
C ALA A 119 -6.24 -5.62 -2.43
N MET A 120 -6.74 -4.46 -2.86
CA MET A 120 -7.70 -3.67 -2.09
C MET A 120 -9.03 -4.41 -1.83
N PRO A 121 -9.71 -5.01 -2.83
CA PRO A 121 -10.88 -5.87 -2.59
C PRO A 121 -10.59 -7.06 -1.66
N LEU A 122 -9.43 -7.71 -1.81
CA LEU A 122 -9.04 -8.83 -0.95
C LEU A 122 -8.83 -8.39 0.50
N LEU A 123 -8.18 -7.25 0.72
CA LEU A 123 -8.01 -6.67 2.05
C LEU A 123 -9.36 -6.39 2.73
N ILE A 124 -10.32 -5.82 2.00
CA ILE A 124 -11.68 -5.59 2.51
C ILE A 124 -12.33 -6.92 2.90
N LYS A 125 -12.27 -7.92 1.99
CA LYS A 125 -12.84 -9.24 2.22
C LYS A 125 -12.27 -9.89 3.48
N TYR A 126 -10.94 -9.94 3.59
CA TYR A 126 -10.27 -10.58 4.72
C TYR A 126 -10.48 -9.80 6.02
N SER A 127 -10.44 -8.46 5.98
CA SER A 127 -10.73 -7.62 7.14
C SER A 127 -12.14 -7.90 7.69
N LYS A 128 -13.17 -7.99 6.84
CA LYS A 128 -14.53 -8.35 7.24
C LYS A 128 -14.60 -9.75 7.87
N SER A 129 -13.94 -10.74 7.28
CA SER A 129 -13.94 -12.10 7.85
C SER A 129 -13.19 -12.21 9.18
N MET A 130 -12.22 -11.31 9.43
CA MET A 130 -11.40 -11.30 10.63
C MET A 130 -12.02 -10.51 11.79
N GLN A 131 -13.09 -9.73 11.56
CA GLN A 131 -13.77 -8.96 12.61
C GLN A 131 -14.36 -9.83 13.73
N SER A 132 -14.71 -11.08 13.43
CA SER A 132 -15.25 -12.02 14.42
C SER A 132 -14.19 -12.88 15.10
N MET A 133 -12.91 -12.70 14.77
CA MET A 133 -11.81 -13.43 15.40
C MET A 133 -11.47 -12.81 16.76
N ASP A 134 -11.01 -13.64 17.68
CA ASP A 134 -10.54 -13.15 18.97
C ASP A 134 -9.19 -12.43 18.84
N ASN A 135 -8.92 -11.52 19.77
CA ASN A 135 -7.72 -10.70 19.74
C ASN A 135 -6.42 -11.51 19.87
N GLU A 136 -6.42 -12.65 20.56
CA GLU A 136 -5.21 -13.45 20.73
C GLU A 136 -4.84 -14.16 19.41
N SER A 137 -5.83 -14.70 18.71
CA SER A 137 -5.64 -15.23 17.36
C SER A 137 -5.10 -14.18 16.38
N LEU A 138 -5.66 -12.96 16.39
CA LEU A 138 -5.18 -11.87 15.54
C LEU A 138 -3.74 -11.45 15.88
N LYS A 139 -3.41 -11.32 17.16
CA LYS A 139 -2.04 -11.03 17.61
C LYS A 139 -1.07 -12.14 17.19
N GLN A 140 -1.46 -13.40 17.34
CA GLN A 140 -0.62 -14.53 16.95
C GLN A 140 -0.31 -14.48 15.45
N MET A 141 -1.30 -14.18 14.60
CA MET A 141 -1.09 -14.02 13.17
C MET A 141 -0.04 -12.93 12.87
N VAL A 142 -0.20 -11.74 13.47
CA VAL A 142 0.73 -10.63 13.28
C VAL A 142 2.14 -10.99 13.77
N ASN A 143 2.25 -11.58 14.96
CA ASN A 143 3.54 -11.94 15.57
C ASN A 143 4.27 -13.07 14.82
N SER A 144 3.53 -13.92 14.12
CA SER A 144 4.08 -15.02 13.32
C SER A 144 4.51 -14.61 11.90
N PHE A 145 4.16 -13.40 11.47
CA PHE A 145 4.44 -12.95 10.11
C PHE A 145 5.88 -12.44 9.99
N ASP A 146 6.62 -13.01 9.05
CA ASP A 146 7.97 -12.56 8.67
C ASP A 146 7.95 -12.02 7.23
N ASN A 147 8.28 -10.73 7.08
CA ASN A 147 8.26 -10.09 5.78
C ASN A 147 9.41 -10.52 4.87
N ASP A 148 10.57 -10.87 5.42
CA ASP A 148 11.71 -11.36 4.64
C ASP A 148 11.42 -12.75 4.07
N ASP A 149 10.82 -13.63 4.87
CA ASP A 149 10.34 -14.93 4.39
C ASP A 149 9.22 -14.75 3.34
N ASN A 150 8.29 -13.82 3.55
CA ASN A 150 7.25 -13.50 2.57
C ASN A 150 7.85 -13.03 1.23
N LEU A 151 8.77 -12.07 1.23
CA LEU A 151 9.44 -11.60 0.02
C LEU A 151 10.26 -12.72 -0.64
N SER A 152 10.96 -13.54 0.17
CA SER A 152 11.71 -14.71 -0.31
C SER A 152 10.81 -15.72 -1.02
N LYS A 153 9.61 -15.99 -0.48
CA LYS A 153 8.60 -16.85 -1.13
C LYS A 153 8.13 -16.28 -2.47
N VAL A 154 7.89 -14.96 -2.53
CA VAL A 154 7.52 -14.28 -3.78
C VAL A 154 8.63 -14.39 -4.82
N VAL A 155 9.89 -14.16 -4.44
CA VAL A 155 11.03 -14.27 -5.36
C VAL A 155 11.20 -15.70 -5.89
N LYS A 156 11.05 -16.72 -5.03
CA LYS A 156 11.05 -18.12 -5.44
C LYS A 156 9.92 -18.43 -6.43
N TYR A 157 8.72 -17.90 -6.18
CA TYR A 157 7.59 -18.03 -7.12
C TYR A 157 7.91 -17.42 -8.49
N ILE A 158 8.50 -16.22 -8.52
CA ILE A 158 8.93 -15.56 -9.78
C ILE A 158 9.99 -16.42 -10.49
N LEU A 159 11.01 -16.90 -9.76
CA LEU A 159 12.07 -17.75 -10.32
C LEU A 159 11.50 -19.01 -10.99
N ASP A 160 10.60 -19.72 -10.30
CA ASP A 160 9.98 -20.93 -10.84
C ASP A 160 9.11 -20.63 -12.06
N ARG A 161 8.44 -19.47 -12.09
CA ARG A 161 7.69 -19.03 -13.26
C ARG A 161 8.61 -18.71 -14.45
N LEU A 162 9.74 -18.05 -14.20
CA LEU A 162 10.73 -17.73 -15.24
C LEU A 162 11.33 -19.00 -15.85
N LYS A 163 11.66 -20.01 -15.04
CA LYS A 163 12.12 -21.33 -15.53
C LYS A 163 11.11 -21.94 -16.50
N LYS A 164 9.83 -22.02 -16.08
CA LYS A 164 8.75 -22.56 -16.92
C LYS A 164 8.57 -21.80 -18.24
N ILE A 165 8.66 -20.48 -18.20
CA ILE A 165 8.54 -19.65 -19.42
C ILE A 165 9.74 -19.90 -20.35
N ALA A 166 10.95 -20.03 -19.81
CA ALA A 166 12.14 -20.35 -20.59
C ALA A 166 12.01 -21.70 -21.31
N ASP A 167 11.46 -22.71 -20.64
CA ASP A 167 11.26 -24.05 -21.19
C ASP A 167 10.17 -24.12 -22.29
N GLN A 168 9.18 -23.21 -22.25
CA GLN A 168 8.02 -23.23 -23.16
C GLN A 168 8.24 -22.45 -24.47
N GLY A 169 9.36 -21.76 -24.61
CA GLY A 169 9.62 -20.85 -25.72
C GLY A 169 8.98 -19.47 -25.52
N LEU A 170 9.75 -18.42 -25.83
CA LEU A 170 9.39 -17.02 -25.53
C LEU A 170 8.71 -16.30 -26.68
N THR A 171 8.78 -16.85 -27.90
CA THR A 171 8.32 -16.17 -29.11
C THR A 171 6.82 -16.36 -29.30
N ILE A 172 6.12 -15.26 -29.51
CA ILE A 172 4.72 -15.27 -29.96
C ILE A 172 4.75 -15.45 -31.48
N ASN A 173 4.28 -16.59 -31.99
CA ASN A 173 4.17 -16.82 -33.43
C ASN A 173 3.01 -16.00 -34.02
N ILE A 174 3.33 -14.86 -34.63
CA ILE A 174 2.38 -13.92 -35.24
C ILE A 174 1.71 -14.50 -36.51
N SER A 175 2.27 -15.57 -37.08
CA SER A 175 1.78 -16.21 -38.32
C SER A 175 0.47 -17.01 -38.17
N LYS A 176 -0.08 -17.15 -36.96
CA LYS A 176 -1.36 -17.86 -36.71
C LYS A 176 -2.54 -16.95 -36.33
N THR A 177 -2.39 -15.63 -36.43
CA THR A 177 -3.43 -14.64 -36.05
C THR A 177 -4.02 -13.86 -37.24
N ARG A 178 -3.98 -14.42 -38.45
CA ARG A 178 -4.79 -13.93 -39.58
C ARG A 178 -5.96 -14.87 -39.80
N ASP A 179 -6.96 -14.75 -38.93
CA ASP A 179 -8.35 -15.15 -39.19
C ASP A 179 -9.22 -14.34 -38.21
N TYR A 180 -9.39 -13.06 -38.51
CA TYR A 180 -10.47 -12.19 -38.03
C TYR A 180 -10.92 -11.31 -39.18
#